data_AF-A0A950JGH7-F1
#
_entry.id   AF-A0A950JGH7-F1
#
_cell.length_a   1.000
_cell.length_b   1.000
_cell.length_c   1.000
_cell.angle_alpha   90.00
_cell.angle_beta   90.00
_cell.angle_gamma   90.00
#
_symmetry.space_group_name_H-M   'P 1'
#
loop_
_entity.id
_entity.type
_entity.pdbx_description
1 polymer ?
#
loop_
_entity_poly.entity_id
_entity_poly.type
_entity_poly.pdbx_seq_one_letter_code
_entity_poly.pdbx_strand_id
1 'polypeptide(L)'
;YPIVDAGMRQLWRTGYMPNRARLIVASFLVKHLLIDWRRGEAWFWDTLVDADPANNPLNWQWVAGAGVDAAPYFRIVNPVLQAEKFDPDGAYVRRWVAELARLDAPAIHSPWKASRDALARAGVVLGETYPKPIVDHAAARARALTAFDEMRAVERL
;
A
#
# COMPACT_ATOMS: atom_id res chain seq x y z
N TYR A 1 -0.31 -6.36 -3.94
CA TYR A 1 -1.24 -5.24 -4.24
C TYR A 1 -0.49 -4.32 -5.19
N PRO A 2 -0.84 -4.23 -6.48
CA PRO A 2 0.10 -3.81 -7.52
C PRO A 2 0.65 -2.41 -7.32
N ILE A 3 -0.17 -1.46 -6.86
CA ILE A 3 0.28 -0.10 -6.56
C ILE A 3 1.23 -0.01 -5.35
N VAL A 4 1.04 -0.86 -4.35
CA VAL A 4 1.93 -0.98 -3.17
C VAL A 4 3.27 -1.56 -3.63
N ASP A 5 3.21 -2.63 -4.43
CA ASP A 5 4.40 -3.33 -4.92
C ASP A 5 5.19 -2.46 -5.91
N ALA A 6 4.51 -1.69 -6.75
CA ALA A 6 5.12 -0.70 -7.64
C ALA A 6 5.91 0.35 -6.84
N GLY A 7 5.30 0.89 -5.78
CA GLY A 7 5.96 1.80 -4.85
C GLY A 7 7.22 1.20 -4.24
N MET A 8 7.09 0.01 -3.62
CA MET A 8 8.22 -0.64 -2.96
C MET A 8 9.35 -1.02 -3.92
N ARG A 9 9.02 -1.45 -5.14
CA ARG A 9 10.01 -1.77 -6.18
C ARG A 9 10.69 -0.52 -6.72
N GLN A 10 9.97 0.59 -6.87
CA GLN A 10 10.57 1.86 -7.24
C GLN A 10 11.57 2.32 -6.18
N LEU A 11 11.14 2.34 -4.92
CA LEU A 11 11.98 2.73 -3.78
C LEU A 11 13.29 1.94 -3.78
N TRP A 12 13.20 0.61 -3.85
CA TRP A 12 14.38 -0.24 -3.83
C TRP A 12 15.34 0.01 -5.01
N ARG A 13 14.81 0.28 -6.21
CA ARG A 13 15.64 0.46 -7.41
C ARG A 13 16.22 1.86 -7.56
N THR A 14 15.55 2.89 -7.07
CA THR A 14 15.93 4.29 -7.35
C THR A 14 16.14 5.14 -6.11
N GLY A 15 15.84 4.61 -4.92
CA GLY A 15 15.81 5.37 -3.67
C GLY A 15 14.78 6.49 -3.63
N TYR A 16 13.78 6.47 -4.51
CA TYR A 16 12.75 7.51 -4.57
C TYR A 16 11.37 6.86 -4.64
N MET A 17 10.37 7.50 -4.02
CA MET A 17 8.98 7.07 -4.11
C MET A 17 8.06 8.31 -4.18
N PRO A 18 7.15 8.44 -5.16
CA PRO A 18 6.22 9.55 -5.22
C PRO A 18 5.37 9.66 -3.94
N ASN A 19 5.05 10.87 -3.50
CA ASN A 19 4.31 11.12 -2.25
C ASN A 19 3.00 10.34 -2.15
N ARG A 20 2.26 10.19 -3.26
CA ARG A 20 1.03 9.38 -3.27
C ARG A 20 1.31 7.90 -3.01
N ALA A 21 2.36 7.35 -3.62
CA ALA A 21 2.78 5.98 -3.36
C ALA A 21 3.20 5.84 -1.89
N ARG A 22 4.03 6.75 -1.34
CA ARG A 22 4.44 6.75 0.08
C ARG A 22 3.23 6.62 1.02
N LEU A 23 2.21 7.44 0.80
CA LEU A 23 0.96 7.40 1.57
C LEU A 23 0.24 6.04 1.47
N ILE A 24 0.14 5.46 0.28
CA ILE A 24 -0.52 4.18 0.06
C ILE A 24 0.25 3.06 0.77
N VAL A 25 1.58 3.02 0.64
CA VAL A 25 2.39 1.95 1.26
C VAL A 25 2.42 2.08 2.77
N ALA A 26 2.57 3.30 3.29
CA ALA A 26 2.53 3.55 4.73
C ALA A 26 1.17 3.15 5.33
N SER A 27 0.05 3.52 4.69
CA SER A 27 -1.27 3.10 5.16
C SER A 27 -1.44 1.59 5.07
N PHE A 28 -0.88 0.93 4.05
CA PHE A 28 -0.96 -0.52 3.92
C PHE A 28 -0.20 -1.22 5.05
N LEU A 29 1.02 -0.77 5.35
CA LEU A 29 1.82 -1.30 6.45
C LEU A 29 1.10 -1.17 7.80
N VAL A 30 0.65 0.05 8.12
CA VAL A 30 0.06 0.34 9.43
C VAL A 30 -1.34 -0.26 9.56
N LYS A 31 -2.19 -0.11 8.55
CA LYS A 31 -3.62 -0.42 8.67
C LYS A 31 -3.99 -1.79 8.11
N HIS A 32 -3.36 -2.24 7.02
CA HIS A 32 -3.68 -3.57 6.48
C HIS A 32 -2.90 -4.66 7.19
N LEU A 33 -1.61 -4.41 7.46
CA LEU A 33 -0.72 -5.40 8.07
C LEU A 33 -0.63 -5.29 9.59
N LEU A 34 -1.14 -4.21 10.19
CA LEU A 34 -1.04 -3.93 11.63
C LEU A 34 0.40 -3.99 12.15
N ILE A 35 1.32 -3.43 11.36
CA ILE A 35 2.73 -3.33 11.71
C ILE A 35 3.02 -1.94 12.26
N ASP A 36 3.83 -1.85 13.32
CA ASP A 36 4.28 -0.58 13.90
C ASP A 36 4.91 0.31 12.81
N TRP A 37 4.41 1.54 12.72
CA TRP A 37 4.86 2.54 11.76
C TRP A 37 6.36 2.83 11.86
N ARG A 38 6.96 2.69 13.05
CA ARG A 38 8.41 2.89 13.26
C ARG A 38 9.27 1.97 12.42
N ARG A 39 8.76 0.76 12.10
CA ARG A 39 9.47 -0.17 11.20
C ARG A 39 9.48 0.33 9.76
N GLY A 40 8.39 0.97 9.33
CA GLY A 40 8.29 1.61 8.02
C GLY A 40 9.14 2.87 7.94
N GLU A 41 9.15 3.67 9.01
CA GLU A 41 9.99 4.87 9.14
C GLU A 41 11.47 4.53 9.02
N ALA A 42 11.96 3.55 9.77
CA ALA A 42 13.34 3.07 9.68
C ALA A 42 13.68 2.52 8.28
N TRP A 43 12.76 1.78 7.64
CA TRP A 43 12.98 1.32 6.27
C TRP A 43 13.10 2.48 5.28
N PHE A 44 12.25 3.51 5.42
CA PHE A 44 12.30 4.71 4.60
C PHE A 44 13.58 5.51 4.85
N TRP A 45 14.04 5.60 6.09
CA TRP A 45 15.30 6.23 6.45
C TRP A 45 16.49 5.59 5.73
N ASP A 46 16.53 4.26 5.67
CA ASP A 46 17.64 3.51 5.06
C ASP A 46 17.61 3.47 3.53
N THR A 47 16.48 3.79 2.90
CA THR A 47 16.29 3.56 1.46
C THR A 47 15.91 4.79 0.64
N LEU A 48 15.41 5.86 1.25
CA LEU A 48 15.11 7.09 0.54
C LEU A 48 16.35 7.97 0.39
N VAL A 49 16.63 8.40 -0.84
CA VAL A 49 17.65 9.42 -1.11
C VAL A 49 17.29 10.79 -0.55
N ASP A 50 16.00 11.02 -0.27
CA ASP A 50 15.45 12.23 0.32
C ASP A 50 14.96 12.01 1.76
N ALA A 51 15.51 11.01 2.46
CA ALA A 51 15.24 10.80 3.88
C ALA A 51 15.60 12.07 4.68
N ASP A 52 14.65 12.51 5.51
CA ASP A 52 14.77 13.75 6.28
C ASP A 52 14.22 13.52 7.70
N PRO A 53 14.93 13.97 8.75
CA PRO A 53 14.60 13.67 10.14
C PRO A 53 13.32 14.33 10.65
N ALA A 54 12.75 15.29 9.92
CA ALA A 54 11.46 15.89 10.25
C ALA A 54 10.36 15.28 9.37
N ASN A 55 10.53 15.31 8.05
CA ASN A 55 9.52 14.90 7.10
C ASN A 55 9.21 13.41 7.20
N ASN A 56 10.21 12.53 7.36
CA ASN A 56 9.96 11.10 7.44
C ASN A 56 9.08 10.74 8.65
N PRO A 57 9.48 11.00 9.92
CA PRO A 57 8.67 10.62 11.07
C PRO A 57 7.33 11.35 11.12
N LEU A 58 7.24 12.61 10.71
CA LEU A 58 5.98 13.36 10.73
C LEU A 58 4.94 12.74 9.78
N ASN A 59 5.35 12.36 8.56
CA ASN A 59 4.44 11.72 7.62
C ASN A 59 3.99 10.33 8.10
N TRP A 60 4.88 9.56 8.72
CA TRP A 60 4.52 8.26 9.29
C TRP A 60 3.54 8.39 10.46
N GLN A 61 3.76 9.34 11.37
CA GLN A 61 2.82 9.63 12.46
C GLN A 61 1.45 10.05 11.92
N TRP A 62 1.43 10.94 10.92
CA TRP A 62 0.19 11.39 10.28
C TRP A 62 -0.63 10.25 9.67
N VAL A 63 0.03 9.30 8.98
CA VAL A 63 -0.64 8.11 8.41
C VAL A 63 -1.11 7.15 9.51
N ALA A 64 -0.32 7.01 10.58
CA ALA A 64 -0.62 6.16 11.73
C ALA A 64 -1.72 6.73 12.64
N GLY A 65 -2.24 7.93 12.37
CA GLY A 65 -3.23 8.57 13.22
C GLY A 65 -2.67 9.08 14.55
N ALA A 66 -1.36 9.29 14.63
CA ALA A 66 -0.68 9.85 15.79
C ALA A 66 -0.32 11.33 15.54
N GLY A 67 -0.63 12.21 16.50
CA GLY A 67 -0.35 13.64 16.43
C GLY A 67 -1.59 14.51 16.22
N VAL A 68 -1.41 15.83 16.37
CA VAL A 68 -2.49 16.82 16.46
C VAL A 68 -3.30 16.96 15.16
N ASP A 69 -2.64 16.79 14.00
CA ASP A 69 -3.26 16.92 12.66
C ASP A 69 -3.34 15.60 11.89
N ALA A 70 -3.23 14.47 12.59
CA ALA A 70 -3.15 13.16 11.95
C ALA A 70 -4.45 12.78 11.25
N ALA A 71 -4.33 12.03 10.14
CA ALA A 71 -5.52 11.46 9.51
C ALA A 71 -6.20 10.52 10.51
N PRO A 72 -7.53 10.60 10.70
CA PRO A 72 -8.21 9.73 11.65
C PRO A 72 -7.90 8.25 11.38
N TYR A 73 -7.54 7.48 12.40
CA TYR A 73 -7.05 6.10 12.22
C TYR A 73 -8.02 5.23 11.40
N PHE A 74 -9.33 5.37 11.68
CA PHE A 74 -10.41 4.66 10.99
C PHE A 74 -10.51 4.94 9.48
N ARG A 75 -9.82 5.96 8.96
CA ARG A 75 -9.68 6.21 7.51
C ARG A 75 -8.66 5.24 6.91
N ILE A 76 -9.13 4.06 6.54
CA ILE A 76 -8.30 3.01 5.93
C ILE A 76 -8.32 3.17 4.40
N VAL A 77 -7.15 3.41 3.83
CA VAL A 77 -6.99 3.67 2.39
C VAL A 77 -7.17 2.36 1.61
N ASN A 78 -8.10 2.31 0.66
CA ASN A 78 -8.19 1.17 -0.27
C ASN A 78 -7.13 1.33 -1.37
N PRO A 79 -6.10 0.46 -1.46
CA PRO A 79 -5.03 0.62 -2.45
C PRO A 79 -5.55 0.52 -3.88
N VAL A 80 -6.56 -0.32 -4.14
CA VAL A 80 -7.14 -0.49 -5.49
C VAL A 80 -7.80 0.80 -5.95
N LEU A 81 -8.66 1.40 -5.12
CA LEU A 81 -9.33 2.68 -5.45
C LEU A 81 -8.33 3.85 -5.57
N GLN A 82 -7.22 3.83 -4.82
CA GLN A 82 -6.18 4.83 -5.01
C GLN A 82 -5.44 4.63 -6.34
N ALA A 83 -5.17 3.39 -6.73
CA ALA A 83 -4.52 3.08 -7.99
C ALA A 83 -5.40 3.52 -9.17
N GLU A 84 -6.68 3.14 -9.19
CA GLU A 84 -7.64 3.56 -10.22
C GLU A 84 -7.75 5.10 -10.33
N LYS A 85 -7.63 5.81 -9.20
CA LYS A 85 -7.70 7.28 -9.18
C LYS A 85 -6.42 7.98 -9.64
N PHE A 86 -5.25 7.47 -9.26
CA PHE A 86 -3.97 8.17 -9.43
C PHE A 86 -3.04 7.53 -10.47
N ASP A 87 -3.39 6.37 -10.98
CA ASP A 87 -2.72 5.64 -12.06
C ASP A 87 -3.78 5.01 -13.00
N PRO A 88 -4.72 5.79 -13.58
CA PRO A 88 -5.92 5.27 -14.24
C PRO A 88 -5.64 4.33 -15.43
N ASP A 89 -4.49 4.46 -16.09
CA ASP A 89 -4.07 3.60 -17.21
C ASP A 89 -3.16 2.43 -16.77
N GLY A 90 -2.82 2.38 -15.48
CA GLY A 90 -1.87 1.43 -14.91
C GLY A 90 -0.41 1.70 -15.28
N ALA A 91 -0.08 2.85 -15.88
CA ALA A 91 1.27 3.13 -16.41
C ALA A 91 2.35 3.02 -15.33
N TYR A 92 2.08 3.50 -14.11
CA TYR A 92 3.00 3.40 -12.99
C TYR A 92 3.18 1.94 -12.56
N VAL A 93 2.09 1.18 -12.42
CA VAL A 93 2.16 -0.25 -12.10
C VAL A 93 2.90 -1.04 -13.19
N ARG A 94 2.61 -0.83 -14.47
CA ARG A 94 3.29 -1.50 -15.60
C ARG A 94 4.80 -1.28 -15.55
N ARG A 95 5.23 -0.06 -15.23
CA ARG A 95 6.65 0.31 -15.16
C ARG A 95 7.41 -0.46 -14.09
N TRP A 96 6.82 -0.63 -12.91
CA TRP A 96 7.53 -1.19 -11.75
C TRP A 96 7.17 -2.65 -11.45
N VAL A 97 6.08 -3.16 -12.01
CA VAL A 97 5.59 -4.54 -11.88
C VAL A 97 5.43 -5.12 -13.29
N ALA A 98 6.57 -5.33 -13.97
CA ALA A 98 6.64 -5.69 -15.38
C ALA A 98 5.90 -7.00 -15.72
N GLU A 99 5.81 -7.95 -14.78
CA GLU A 99 5.05 -9.19 -14.95
C GLU A 99 3.55 -8.96 -15.15
N LEU A 100 3.01 -7.82 -14.71
CA LEU A 100 1.61 -7.43 -14.91
C LEU A 100 1.41 -6.50 -16.13
N ALA A 101 2.49 -6.17 -16.86
CA ALA A 101 2.47 -5.10 -17.85
C ALA A 101 1.56 -5.33 -19.06
N ARG A 102 1.01 -6.54 -19.22
CA ARG A 102 0.08 -6.92 -20.31
C ARG A 102 -1.39 -6.95 -19.90
N LEU A 103 -1.72 -6.76 -18.62
CA LEU A 103 -3.12 -6.66 -18.17
C LEU A 103 -3.73 -5.33 -18.60
N ASP A 104 -5.04 -5.23 -18.80
CA ASP A 104 -5.70 -3.93 -18.97
C ASP A 104 -5.72 -3.12 -17.67
N ALA A 105 -6.09 -1.84 -17.71
CA ALA A 105 -6.01 -0.96 -16.55
C ALA A 105 -6.91 -1.41 -15.37
N PRO A 106 -8.18 -1.82 -15.56
CA PRO A 106 -8.96 -2.35 -14.44
C PRO A 106 -8.35 -3.61 -13.82
N ALA A 107 -7.86 -4.56 -14.64
CA ALA A 107 -7.26 -5.79 -14.15
C ALA A 107 -5.89 -5.58 -13.50
N ILE A 108 -5.09 -4.63 -13.97
CA ILE A 108 -3.73 -4.42 -13.45
C ILE A 108 -3.73 -3.92 -12.00
N HIS A 109 -4.80 -3.25 -11.55
CA HIS A 109 -4.92 -2.78 -10.17
C HIS A 109 -5.44 -3.87 -9.22
N SER A 110 -6.11 -4.90 -9.74
CA SER A 110 -6.67 -5.99 -8.96
C SER A 110 -6.61 -7.34 -9.71
N PRO A 111 -5.41 -7.87 -10.02
CA PRO A 111 -5.27 -9.06 -10.87
C PRO A 111 -5.96 -10.31 -10.31
N TRP A 112 -6.15 -10.41 -8.99
CA TRP A 112 -6.93 -11.48 -8.35
C TRP A 112 -8.43 -11.45 -8.60
N LYS A 113 -8.96 -10.35 -9.14
CA LYS A 113 -10.36 -10.23 -9.57
C LYS A 113 -10.51 -10.38 -11.09
N ALA A 114 -9.41 -10.43 -11.83
CA ALA A 114 -9.44 -10.57 -13.28
C ALA A 114 -9.93 -11.96 -13.71
N SER A 115 -10.55 -12.04 -14.89
CA SER A 115 -10.97 -13.33 -15.44
C SER A 115 -9.77 -14.23 -15.76
N ARG A 116 -10.00 -15.55 -15.75
CA ARG A 116 -8.97 -16.53 -16.12
C ARG A 116 -8.41 -16.25 -17.52
N ASP A 117 -9.26 -15.84 -18.46
CA ASP A 117 -8.84 -15.54 -19.84
C ASP A 117 -7.98 -14.26 -19.91
N ALA A 118 -8.31 -13.22 -19.13
CA ALA A 118 -7.51 -12.01 -19.08
C ALA A 118 -6.11 -12.30 -18.52
N LEU A 119 -6.04 -13.08 -17.44
CA LEU A 119 -4.78 -13.55 -16.84
C LEU A 119 -3.97 -14.40 -17.82
N ALA A 120 -4.61 -15.36 -18.50
CA ALA A 120 -3.96 -16.22 -19.48
C ALA A 120 -3.38 -15.43 -20.67
N ARG A 121 -4.14 -14.49 -21.24
CA ARG A 121 -3.67 -13.61 -22.33
C ARG A 121 -2.50 -12.74 -21.91
N ALA A 122 -2.47 -12.29 -20.65
CA ALA A 122 -1.37 -11.51 -20.09
C ALA A 122 -0.18 -12.39 -19.65
N GLY A 123 -0.32 -13.71 -19.65
CA GLY A 123 0.66 -14.67 -19.13
C GLY A 123 0.90 -14.53 -17.62
N VAL A 124 -0.15 -14.20 -16.87
CA VAL A 124 -0.10 -14.04 -15.41
C VAL A 124 -0.72 -15.27 -14.75
N VAL A 125 0.09 -15.98 -13.97
CA VAL A 125 -0.32 -17.04 -13.04
C VAL A 125 -0.19 -16.53 -11.61
N LEU A 126 -1.31 -16.41 -10.90
CA LEU A 126 -1.34 -15.91 -9.52
C LEU A 126 -0.80 -16.93 -8.53
N GLY A 127 0.25 -16.56 -7.80
CA GLY A 127 1.02 -17.44 -6.92
C GLY A 127 2.34 -17.91 -7.53
N GLU A 128 2.56 -17.69 -8.83
CA GLU A 128 3.81 -18.04 -9.52
C GLU A 128 4.45 -16.80 -10.12
N THR A 129 3.83 -16.21 -11.14
CA THR A 129 4.35 -15.01 -11.81
C THR A 129 4.15 -13.73 -10.98
N TYR A 130 3.03 -13.65 -10.26
CA TYR A 130 2.70 -12.54 -9.37
C TYR A 130 1.90 -13.09 -8.18
N PRO A 131 2.18 -12.67 -6.93
CA PRO A 131 1.56 -13.26 -5.76
C PRO A 131 0.07 -12.95 -5.64
N LYS A 132 -0.67 -13.84 -4.96
CA LYS A 132 -2.01 -13.53 -4.45
C LYS A 132 -1.92 -12.45 -3.35
N PRO A 133 -2.98 -11.67 -3.09
CA PRO A 133 -3.00 -10.73 -1.98
C PRO A 133 -2.66 -11.42 -0.66
N ILE A 134 -1.70 -10.86 0.09
CA ILE A 134 -1.32 -11.37 1.42
C ILE A 134 -2.41 -11.13 2.48
N VAL A 135 -3.35 -10.23 2.20
CA VAL A 135 -4.53 -9.97 3.03
C VAL A 135 -5.68 -9.46 2.17
N ASP A 136 -6.90 -9.90 2.47
CA ASP A 136 -8.11 -9.33 1.87
C ASP A 136 -8.38 -7.92 2.44
N HIS A 137 -8.81 -6.98 1.59
CA HIS A 137 -9.01 -5.60 2.01
C HIS A 137 -10.14 -5.44 3.04
N ALA A 138 -11.27 -6.13 2.86
CA ALA A 138 -12.41 -6.02 3.76
C ALA A 138 -12.08 -6.64 5.12
N ALA A 139 -11.44 -7.80 5.12
CA ALA A 139 -10.98 -8.47 6.33
C ALA A 139 -9.91 -7.64 7.08
N ALA A 140 -8.91 -7.12 6.37
CA ALA A 140 -7.90 -6.22 6.93
C ALA A 140 -8.53 -4.98 7.56
N ARG A 141 -9.48 -4.37 6.85
CA ARG A 141 -10.19 -3.17 7.32
C ARG A 141 -10.96 -3.45 8.60
N ALA A 142 -11.72 -4.54 8.65
CA ALA A 142 -12.46 -4.94 9.85
C ALA A 142 -11.51 -5.16 11.04
N ARG A 143 -10.45 -5.95 10.84
CA ARG A 143 -9.43 -6.24 11.87
C ARG A 143 -8.80 -4.97 12.43
N ALA A 144 -8.47 -4.01 11.57
CA ALA A 144 -7.86 -2.75 12.00
C ALA A 144 -8.81 -1.86 12.80
N LEU A 145 -10.10 -1.84 12.46
CA LEU A 145 -11.10 -1.12 13.24
C LEU A 145 -11.34 -1.78 14.61
N THR A 146 -11.40 -3.11 14.65
CA THR A 146 -11.49 -3.85 15.92
C THR A 146 -10.32 -3.53 16.85
N ALA A 147 -9.08 -3.60 16.35
CA ALA A 147 -7.90 -3.27 17.15
C ALA A 147 -7.90 -1.81 17.65
N PHE A 148 -8.42 -0.88 16.84
CA PHE A 148 -8.57 0.53 17.24
C PHE A 148 -9.62 0.70 18.33
N ASP A 149 -10.77 0.03 18.22
CA ASP A 149 -11.82 0.09 19.22
C ASP A 149 -11.37 -0.52 20.56
N GLU A 150 -10.63 -1.62 20.53
CA GLU A 150 -10.01 -2.24 21.72
C GLU A 150 -9.03 -1.28 22.41
N MET A 151 -8.13 -0.65 21.65
CA MET A 151 -7.19 0.35 22.19
C MET A 151 -7.92 1.50 22.89
N ARG A 152 -8.95 2.06 22.25
CA ARG A 152 -9.74 3.13 22.87
C ARG A 152 -10.54 2.68 24.09
N ALA A 153 -10.91 1.40 24.18
CA ALA A 153 -11.60 0.87 25.33
C ALA A 153 -10.67 0.79 26.54
N VAL A 154 -9.40 0.42 26.33
CA VAL A 154 -8.36 0.39 27.37
C VAL A 154 -8.03 1.79 27.88
N GLU A 155 -7.95 2.81 27.00
CA GLU A 155 -7.68 4.20 27.41
C GLU A 155 -8.80 4.85 28.24
N ARG A 156 -9.99 4.25 28.28
CA ARG A 156 -11.15 4.76 29.03
C ARG A 156 -11.29 4.17 30.43
N LEU A 157 -10.47 3.18 30.77
CA LEU A 157 -10.40 2.54 32.08
C LEU A 157 -9.28 3.16 32.92
#